data_AF-R9JZY1-F1
#
_entry.id   AF-R9JZY1-F1
#
_cell.length_a   1.000
_cell.length_b   1.000
_cell.length_c   1.000
_cell.angle_alpha   90.00
_cell.angle_beta   90.00
_cell.angle_gamma   90.00
#
_symmetry.space_group_name_H-M   'P 1'
#
loop_
_entity.id
_entity.type
_entity.pdbx_description
1 polymer ?
#
loop_
_entity_poly.entity_id
_entity_poly.type
_entity_poly.pdbx_seq_one_letter_code
_entity_poly.pdbx_strand_id
1 'polypeptide(L)' 'MYLVDTCALLWFLDDNPSLSPKAREIIGKSSDLYVSIVSLWEIAIKKTLGKLDIELLW' A
#
# COMPACT_ATOMS: atom_id res chain seq x y z
N MET A 1 10.37 -10.83 7.23
CA MET A 1 9.74 -11.05 5.91
C MET A 1 8.23 -10.90 6.05
N TYR A 2 7.69 -9.83 5.49
CA TYR A 2 6.24 -9.54 5.47
C TYR A 2 5.80 -9.32 4.03
N LEU A 3 4.67 -9.92 3.63
CA LEU A 3 3.99 -9.60 2.39
C LEU A 3 2.86 -8.62 2.72
N VAL A 4 2.86 -7.46 2.08
CA VAL A 4 1.89 -6.41 2.33
C VAL A 4 0.76 -6.49 1.32
N ASP A 5 -0.47 -6.46 1.85
CA ASP A 5 -1.68 -6.37 1.05
C ASP A 5 -1.82 -4.98 0.41
N THR A 6 -2.50 -4.91 -0.74
CA THR A 6 -2.80 -3.66 -1.44
C THR A 6 -3.40 -2.60 -0.50
N CYS A 7 -4.40 -2.95 0.32
CA CYS A 7 -5.05 -1.98 1.21
C CYS A 7 -4.11 -1.49 2.32
N ALA A 8 -3.30 -2.37 2.89
CA ALA A 8 -2.34 -2.01 3.92
C ALA A 8 -1.24 -1.08 3.38
N LEU A 9 -0.77 -1.33 2.15
CA LEU A 9 0.18 -0.45 1.46
C LEU A 9 -0.43 0.93 1.21
N LEU A 10 -1.66 0.99 0.69
CA LEU A 10 -2.35 2.25 0.41
C LEU A 10 -2.58 3.07 1.68
N TRP A 11 -3.05 2.44 2.76
CA TRP A 11 -3.22 3.13 4.04
C TRP A 11 -1.91 3.56 4.66
N PHE A 12 -0.82 2.83 4.42
CA PHE A 12 0.50 3.24 4.88
C PHE A 12 1.01 4.48 4.13
N LEU A 13 0.83 4.54 2.81
CA LEU A 13 1.23 5.67 1.98
C LEU A 13 0.38 6.93 2.23
N ASP A 14 -0.91 6.76 2.52
CA ASP A 14 -1.88 7.83 2.81
C ASP A 14 -1.87 8.26 4.30
N ASP A 15 -0.96 7.71 5.11
CA ASP A 15 -0.91 7.88 6.56
C ASP A 15 -2.27 7.63 7.26
N ASN A 16 -3.08 6.77 6.66
CA ASN A 16 -4.49 6.61 6.98
C ASN A 16 -4.68 6.00 8.39
N PRO A 17 -5.59 6.53 9.23
CA PRO A 17 -5.82 6.03 10.59
C PRO A 17 -6.41 4.61 10.63
N SER A 18 -6.91 4.09 9.50
CA SER A 18 -7.40 2.71 9.39
C SER A 18 -6.29 1.67 9.50
N LEU A 19 -5.02 2.06 9.30
CA LEU A 19 -3.87 1.19 9.53
C LEU A 19 -3.54 1.13 11.02
N SER A 20 -3.62 -0.07 11.60
CA SER A 20 -3.25 -0.29 13.01
C SER A 20 -1.83 0.21 13.30
N PRO A 21 -1.58 0.86 14.46
CA PRO A 21 -0.25 1.35 14.84
C PRO A 21 0.83 0.26 14.79
N LYS A 22 0.47 -0.97 15.18
CA LYS A 22 1.39 -2.12 15.14
C LYS A 22 1.75 -2.50 13.69
N ALA A 23 0.78 -2.48 12.78
CA ALA A 23 1.04 -2.77 11.37
C ALA A 23 1.90 -1.68 10.73
N ARG A 24 1.64 -0.41 11.05
CA ARG A 24 2.45 0.73 10.63
C ARG A 24 3.89 0.62 11.10
N GLU A 25 4.10 0.26 12.36
CA GLU A 25 5.44 0.03 12.92
C GLU A 25 6.15 -1.13 12.23
N ILE A 26 5.45 -2.25 11.99
CA ILE A 26 6.02 -3.41 11.29
C ILE A 26 6.43 -3.02 9.87
N ILE A 27 5.55 -2.35 9.11
CA ILE A 27 5.83 -1.94 7.73
C ILE A 27 7.01 -0.94 7.69
N GLY A 28 7.03 0.04 8.60
CA GLY A 28 8.07 1.08 8.63
C GLY A 28 9.42 0.61 9.17
N LYS A 29 9.48 -0.45 10.00
CA LYS A 29 10.73 -0.97 10.57
C LYS A 29 11.24 -2.25 9.89
N SER A 30 10.43 -2.90 9.05
CA SER A 30 10.86 -4.12 8.37
C SER A 30 11.82 -3.83 7.23
N SER A 31 12.98 -4.47 7.25
CA SER A 31 13.92 -4.47 6.12
C SER A 31 13.45 -5.34 4.95
N ASP A 32 12.69 -6.41 5.24
CA ASP A 32 12.23 -7.39 4.26
C ASP A 32 10.72 -7.28 4.04
N LEU A 33 10.33 -6.22 3.33
CA LEU A 33 8.96 -5.95 2.93
C LEU A 33 8.76 -6.31 1.45
N TYR A 34 7.77 -7.15 1.17
CA TYR A 34 7.41 -7.56 -0.18
C TYR A 34 6.03 -7.04 -0.53
N VAL A 35 5.86 -6.67 -1.80
CA VAL A 35 4.57 -6.29 -2.38
C VAL A 35 4.37 -7.16 -3.62
N SER A 36 3.17 -7.68 -3.79
CA SER A 36 2.82 -8.44 -4.99
C SER A 36 2.74 -7.50 -6.20
N ILE A 37 3.32 -7.92 -7.33
CA ILE A 37 3.17 -7.20 -8.59
C ILE A 37 1.69 -7.08 -9.01
N VAL A 38 0.87 -8.08 -8.66
CA VAL A 38 -0.58 -8.08 -8.95
C VAL A 38 -1.26 -6.91 -8.23
N SER A 39 -0.90 -6.66 -6.96
CA SER A 39 -1.40 -5.51 -6.20
C SER A 39 -1.12 -4.18 -6.88
N LEU A 40 0.06 -4.04 -7.50
CA LEU A 40 0.41 -2.83 -8.25
C LEU A 40 -0.44 -2.68 -9.52
N TRP A 41 -0.68 -3.77 -10.25
CA TRP A 41 -1.59 -3.77 -11.40
C TRP A 41 -3.02 -3.40 -11.01
N GLU A 42 -3.54 -3.93 -9.91
CA GLU A 42 -4.87 -3.56 -9.40
C GLU A 42 -4.97 -2.07 -9.06
N ILE A 43 -3.94 -1.50 -8.44
CA ILE A 43 -3.86 -0.06 -8.14
C ILE A 43 -3.88 0.75 -9.43
N ALA A 44 -3.05 0.38 -10.43
CA ALA A 44 -2.99 1.05 -11.71
C ALA A 44 -4.35 1.02 -12.44
N ILE A 45 -5.04 -0.12 -12.46
CA ILE A 45 -6.37 -0.27 -13.04
C ILE A 45 -7.41 0.57 -12.29
N LYS A 46 -7.39 0.57 -10.95
CA LYS A 46 -8.32 1.39 -10.15
C LYS A 46 -8.08 2.89 -10.34
N LYS A 47 -6.83 3.31 -10.53
CA LYS A 47 -6.46 4.69 -10.85
C LYS A 47 -6.97 5.10 -12.23
N THR A 48 -6.77 4.27 -13.26
CA THR A 48 -7.28 4.58 -14.62
C THR A 48 -8.80 4.61 -14.69
N LEU A 49 -9.48 3.83 -13.86
CA LEU A 49 -10.94 3.87 -13.70
C LEU A 49 -11.45 5.06 -12.87
N GLY A 50 -10.55 5.92 -12.32
CA GLY A 50 -10.93 7.04 -11.46
C GLY A 50 -11.54 6.63 -10.11
N LYS A 51 -11.38 5.35 -9.71
CA LYS A 51 -11.89 4.83 -8.43
C LYS A 51 -10.91 5.05 -7.28
N LEU A 52 -9.69 5.48 -7.60
CA LEU A 52 -8.61 5.62 -6.65
C LEU A 52 -7.76 6.83 -7.03
N ASP A 53 -7.83 7.87 -6.21
CA ASP A 53 -7.08 9.10 -6.38
C ASP A 53 -5.77 8.99 -5.58
N ILE A 54 -4.71 8.55 -6.27
CA ILE A 54 -3.37 8.48 -5.69
C ILE A 54 -2.40 9.09 -6.68
N GLU A 55 -1.60 10.04 -6.18
CA GLU A 55 -0.52 10.66 -6.93
C GLU A 55 0.68 9.70 -6.97
N LEU A 56 0.68 8.81 -7.96
CA LEU A 56 1.89 8.08 -8.35
C LEU A 56 2.80 9.09 -9.05
N LEU A 57 3.78 9.63 -8.31
CA LEU A 57 4.92 10.32 -8.89
C LEU A 57 5.71 9.29 -9.71
N TRP A 58 5.70 9.43 -11.02
CA TRP A 58 6.49 8.62 -11.95
C TRP A 58 7.94 9.09 -11.99
#